data_AF-A0A7L4MTR9-F1
#
_entry.id   AF-A0A7L4MTR9-F1
#
_cell.length_a   1.000
_cell.length_b   1.000
_cell.length_c   1.000
_cell.angle_alpha   90.00
_cell.angle_beta   90.00
_cell.angle_gamma   90.00
#
_symmetry.space_group_name_H-M   'P 1'
#
loop_
_entity.id
_entity.type
_entity.pdbx_description
1 polymer ?
#
loop_
_entity_poly.entity_id
_entity_poly.type
_entity_poly.pdbx_seq_one_letter_code
_entity_poly.pdbx_strand_id
1 'polypeptide(L)'
;ALQSFRRFGNNLSEYFHRLHFWHKNLKIIGAEFGTSVLSYFIFLKWLITLNFFTFIVNFGFITIPQFFAAEPNNLSFISLELFTGAGSFEQTVLYYGFYTNATIHRAENGPAYNMQLAYIFTVGMYFVICFFILLVSMAKSFCRSFINPYTCSGNASKLLCTWDFNITDEKAVKLKQKNLSTQIKEDLSDVNPEVLNFTLKERVVRLVTHLLSWVAFLATAVAACAGFYFLSINNLKLFVKGHKNDLESQAATLVLPVVVSLINTFIPFFYSWLGHLERFQTPGQHIYVTIIRNIILKISIIGILCYYWLSIVAVSESQCWEALVGQDIYRLVVVDFIFCLLGSFFGEFLQRIIRTTVCVNQGLPEFDIGRNVLDLIYAQTLTWIGILFSPLLPVIQMLAFSIIFFVKKVSLLMNCQPPRKVWKTAQMTTSFMFLLFFPSFVGVLSVIGVTVWRLKPSKECGPFRGLASMYAAVSEWIKILENYTASKWVVSIYNILITSQFFFILSTLVL
;
A
#
# COMPACT_ATOMS: atom_id res chain seq x y z
N ALA A 1 23.07 5.10 -25.55
CA ALA A 1 22.43 4.90 -24.23
C ALA A 1 20.92 4.70 -24.31
N LEU A 2 20.16 5.63 -24.91
CA LEU A 2 18.67 5.59 -24.97
C LEU A 2 18.10 4.31 -25.61
N GLN A 3 18.72 3.81 -26.68
CA GLN A 3 18.29 2.60 -27.40
C GLN A 3 18.55 1.31 -26.59
N SER A 4 19.65 1.27 -25.82
CA SER A 4 19.98 0.17 -24.90
C SER A 4 19.01 0.15 -23.72
N PHE A 5 18.68 1.32 -23.16
CA PHE A 5 17.70 1.44 -22.08
C PHE A 5 16.29 1.04 -22.55
N ARG A 6 15.91 1.39 -23.79
CA ARG A 6 14.64 0.97 -24.40
C ARG A 6 14.60 -0.53 -24.68
N ARG A 7 15.72 -1.13 -25.10
CA ARG A 7 15.86 -2.60 -25.26
C ARG A 7 15.81 -3.33 -23.93
N PHE A 8 16.48 -2.83 -22.91
CA PHE A 8 16.42 -3.39 -21.55
C PHE A 8 15.00 -3.29 -20.98
N GLY A 9 14.34 -2.14 -21.13
CA GLY A 9 12.94 -1.96 -20.73
C GLY A 9 11.98 -2.90 -21.47
N ASN A 10 12.19 -3.12 -22.77
CA ASN A 10 11.38 -4.06 -23.56
C ASN A 10 11.65 -5.52 -23.16
N ASN A 11 12.91 -5.91 -22.92
CA ASN A 11 13.26 -7.26 -22.48
C ASN A 11 12.77 -7.56 -21.05
N LEU A 12 12.88 -6.58 -20.14
CA LEU A 12 12.33 -6.69 -18.80
C LEU A 12 10.80 -6.78 -18.86
N SER A 13 10.15 -5.95 -19.69
CA SER A 13 8.71 -5.99 -19.95
C SER A 13 8.28 -7.34 -20.55
N GLU A 14 9.06 -7.93 -21.45
CA GLU A 14 8.83 -9.27 -21.99
C GLU A 14 9.01 -10.36 -20.94
N TYR A 15 10.02 -10.27 -20.07
CA TYR A 15 10.19 -11.20 -18.94
C TYR A 15 9.03 -11.11 -17.94
N PHE A 16 8.58 -9.90 -17.63
CA PHE A 16 7.38 -9.66 -16.81
C PHE A 16 6.08 -10.07 -17.52
N HIS A 17 6.02 -10.01 -18.85
CA HIS A 17 4.91 -10.57 -19.64
C HIS A 17 4.96 -12.10 -19.73
N ARG A 18 6.16 -12.71 -19.72
CA ARG A 18 6.40 -14.17 -19.69
C ARG A 18 6.13 -14.84 -18.35
N LEU A 19 5.76 -14.10 -17.30
CA LEU A 19 4.98 -14.64 -16.18
C LEU A 19 3.58 -15.07 -16.66
N HIS A 20 3.56 -16.07 -17.53
CA HIS A 20 2.43 -16.62 -18.30
C HIS A 20 1.29 -17.10 -17.39
N PHE A 21 1.65 -17.46 -16.15
CA PHE A 21 0.74 -17.99 -15.14
C PHE A 21 -0.48 -17.09 -14.88
N TRP A 22 -0.31 -15.77 -14.93
CA TRP A 22 -1.36 -14.81 -14.52
C TRP A 22 -2.29 -14.44 -15.68
N HIS A 23 -1.84 -14.56 -16.93
CA HIS A 23 -2.61 -14.12 -18.08
C HIS A 23 -3.89 -14.95 -18.28
N LYS A 24 -3.79 -16.28 -18.14
CA LYS A 24 -4.95 -17.19 -18.20
C LYS A 24 -5.96 -16.88 -17.08
N ASN A 25 -5.47 -16.68 -15.86
CA ASN A 25 -6.32 -16.38 -14.70
C ASN A 25 -7.05 -15.04 -14.87
N LEU A 26 -6.35 -13.99 -15.30
CA LEU A 26 -6.94 -12.69 -15.58
C LEU A 26 -7.99 -12.75 -16.70
N LYS A 27 -7.73 -13.52 -17.76
CA LYS A 27 -8.68 -13.71 -18.86
C LYS A 27 -9.98 -14.37 -18.39
N ILE A 28 -9.89 -15.40 -17.54
CA ILE A 28 -11.07 -16.09 -16.95
C ILE A 28 -11.86 -15.12 -16.07
N ILE A 29 -11.20 -14.43 -15.14
CA ILE A 29 -11.84 -13.49 -14.22
C ILE A 29 -12.55 -12.36 -14.99
N GLY A 30 -11.88 -11.81 -16.01
CA GLY A 30 -12.46 -10.75 -16.84
C GLY A 30 -13.65 -11.22 -17.67
N ALA A 31 -13.67 -12.48 -18.11
CA ALA A 31 -14.77 -13.05 -18.86
C ALA A 31 -16.01 -13.32 -17.97
N GLU A 32 -15.82 -13.85 -16.76
CA GLU A 32 -16.92 -14.28 -15.89
C GLU A 32 -17.48 -13.15 -15.01
N PHE A 33 -16.60 -12.30 -14.46
CA PHE A 33 -16.96 -11.28 -13.46
C PHE A 33 -16.89 -9.84 -13.99
N GLY A 34 -16.48 -9.68 -15.24
CA GLY A 34 -16.41 -8.39 -15.91
C GLY A 34 -15.14 -7.61 -15.62
N THR A 35 -15.07 -6.45 -16.25
CA THR A 35 -13.85 -5.65 -16.35
C THR A 35 -13.54 -4.86 -15.08
N SER A 36 -14.52 -4.55 -14.22
CA SER A 36 -14.32 -3.87 -12.93
C SER A 36 -13.53 -4.73 -11.94
N VAL A 37 -13.90 -6.00 -11.79
CA VAL A 37 -13.18 -6.96 -10.95
C VAL A 37 -11.81 -7.25 -11.53
N LEU A 38 -11.69 -7.34 -12.85
CA LEU A 38 -10.40 -7.49 -13.53
C LEU A 38 -9.42 -6.36 -13.17
N SER A 39 -9.89 -5.10 -13.03
CA SER A 39 -9.04 -3.97 -12.63
C SER A 39 -8.34 -4.19 -11.29
N TYR A 40 -9.01 -4.82 -10.32
CA TYR A 40 -8.42 -5.17 -9.02
C TYR A 40 -7.22 -6.12 -9.19
N PHE A 41 -7.41 -7.21 -9.93
CA PHE A 41 -6.35 -8.20 -10.13
C PHE A 41 -5.19 -7.68 -10.99
N ILE A 42 -5.48 -6.79 -11.95
CA ILE A 42 -4.45 -6.06 -12.70
C ILE A 42 -3.64 -5.15 -11.77
N PHE A 43 -4.32 -4.41 -10.88
CA PHE A 43 -3.67 -3.54 -9.89
C PHE A 43 -2.81 -4.35 -8.91
N LEU A 44 -3.32 -5.47 -8.39
CA LEU A 44 -2.58 -6.37 -7.52
C LEU A 44 -1.33 -6.95 -8.22
N LYS A 45 -1.45 -7.39 -9.48
CA LYS A 45 -0.30 -7.84 -10.27
C LYS A 45 0.74 -6.73 -10.44
N TRP A 46 0.29 -5.50 -10.69
CA TRP A 46 1.17 -4.34 -10.82
C TRP A 46 1.92 -4.06 -9.50
N LEU A 47 1.26 -4.18 -8.33
CA LEU A 47 1.91 -4.06 -7.02
C LEU A 47 2.93 -5.18 -6.76
N ILE A 48 2.64 -6.43 -7.13
CA ILE A 48 3.60 -7.54 -7.03
C ILE A 48 4.85 -7.24 -7.87
N THR A 49 4.64 -6.74 -9.09
CA THR A 49 5.73 -6.36 -10.01
C THR A 49 6.58 -5.24 -9.42
N LEU A 50 5.94 -4.24 -8.79
CA LEU A 50 6.63 -3.14 -8.15
C LEU A 50 7.48 -3.63 -6.96
N ASN A 51 6.92 -4.46 -6.07
CA ASN A 51 7.67 -4.99 -4.92
C ASN A 51 8.81 -5.92 -5.32
N PHE A 52 8.66 -6.69 -6.39
CA PHE A 52 9.77 -7.49 -6.94
C PHE A 52 10.91 -6.61 -7.44
N PHE A 53 10.61 -5.51 -8.13
CA PHE A 53 11.63 -4.52 -8.53
C PHE A 53 12.31 -3.91 -7.31
N THR A 54 11.54 -3.49 -6.31
CA THR A 54 12.06 -2.96 -5.03
C THR A 54 12.99 -3.96 -4.34
N PHE A 55 12.60 -5.23 -4.30
CA PHE A 55 13.40 -6.29 -3.72
C PHE A 55 14.73 -6.44 -4.45
N ILE A 56 14.74 -6.52 -5.79
CA ILE A 56 16.00 -6.66 -6.54
C ILE A 56 16.96 -5.51 -6.24
N VAL A 57 16.45 -4.28 -6.18
CA VAL A 57 17.28 -3.10 -5.89
C VAL A 57 17.86 -3.16 -4.48
N ASN A 58 17.03 -3.39 -3.45
CA ASN A 58 17.50 -3.43 -2.06
C ASN A 58 18.38 -4.66 -1.80
N PHE A 59 17.99 -5.83 -2.27
CA PHE A 59 18.78 -7.04 -2.14
C PHE A 59 20.14 -6.90 -2.82
N GLY A 60 20.16 -6.37 -4.04
CA GLY A 60 21.37 -6.20 -4.83
C GLY A 60 22.37 -5.22 -4.22
N PHE A 61 21.93 -4.02 -3.83
CA PHE A 61 22.83 -2.95 -3.40
C PHE A 61 23.01 -2.85 -1.87
N ILE A 62 22.09 -3.36 -1.06
CA ILE A 62 22.17 -3.25 0.40
C ILE A 62 22.49 -4.62 1.01
N THR A 63 21.68 -5.64 0.69
CA THR A 63 21.77 -6.93 1.37
C THR A 63 22.99 -7.76 0.94
N ILE A 64 23.29 -7.84 -0.36
CA ILE A 64 24.44 -8.62 -0.87
C ILE A 64 25.77 -8.12 -0.30
N PRO A 65 26.10 -6.80 -0.31
CA PRO A 65 27.34 -6.31 0.31
C PRO A 65 27.43 -6.65 1.78
N GLN A 66 26.33 -6.53 2.52
CA GLN A 66 26.29 -6.85 3.95
C GLN A 66 26.61 -8.31 4.25
N PHE A 67 26.18 -9.26 3.40
CA PHE A 67 26.51 -10.68 3.60
C PHE A 67 28.01 -10.98 3.57
N PHE A 68 28.81 -10.17 2.87
CA PHE A 68 30.27 -10.33 2.86
C PHE A 68 30.94 -9.84 4.14
N ALA A 69 30.28 -8.99 4.92
CA ALA A 69 30.76 -8.47 6.20
C ALA A 69 30.05 -9.08 7.41
N ALA A 70 29.05 -9.95 7.18
CA ALA A 70 28.22 -10.52 8.21
C ALA A 70 28.94 -11.63 8.99
N GLU A 71 28.87 -11.57 10.32
CA GLU A 71 29.27 -12.67 11.19
C GLU A 71 28.19 -13.78 11.20
N PRO A 72 28.57 -15.06 11.35
CA PRO A 72 27.61 -16.16 11.39
C PRO A 72 26.69 -16.05 12.61
N ASN A 73 25.38 -16.17 12.38
CA ASN A 73 24.39 -16.19 13.44
C ASN A 73 24.34 -17.60 14.06
N ASN A 74 24.63 -17.71 15.35
CA ASN A 74 24.68 -18.97 16.10
C ASN A 74 23.35 -19.31 16.82
N LEU A 75 22.30 -18.51 16.62
CA LEU A 75 20.99 -18.73 17.25
C LEU A 75 20.18 -19.80 16.50
N SER A 76 19.53 -20.68 17.26
CA SER A 76 18.65 -21.71 16.71
C SER A 76 17.32 -21.11 16.27
N PHE A 77 16.97 -21.29 14.99
CA PHE A 77 15.68 -20.85 14.46
C PHE A 77 14.51 -21.61 15.11
N ILE A 78 13.56 -20.87 15.70
CA ILE A 78 12.29 -21.42 16.21
C ILE A 78 11.15 -20.89 15.34
N SER A 79 10.26 -21.75 14.85
CA SER A 79 9.17 -21.36 13.92
C SER A 79 8.25 -20.24 14.42
N LEU A 80 8.13 -20.05 15.74
CA LEU A 80 7.35 -18.95 16.34
C LEU A 80 7.96 -17.57 16.08
N GLU A 81 9.28 -17.49 15.89
CA GLU A 81 10.01 -16.26 15.57
C GLU A 81 9.58 -15.65 14.24
N LEU A 82 9.02 -16.46 13.32
CA LEU A 82 8.47 -15.95 12.05
C LEU A 82 7.28 -15.01 12.29
N PHE A 83 6.46 -15.26 13.33
CA PHE A 83 5.30 -14.43 13.64
C PHE A 83 5.68 -13.23 14.53
N THR A 84 6.61 -13.42 15.46
CA THR A 84 7.03 -12.35 16.37
C THR A 84 8.10 -11.44 15.76
N GLY A 85 8.83 -11.88 14.73
CA GLY A 85 9.96 -11.15 14.16
C GLY A 85 11.06 -10.85 15.17
N ALA A 86 11.08 -11.55 16.30
CA ALA A 86 12.02 -11.37 17.41
C ALA A 86 12.97 -12.58 17.51
N GLY A 87 14.01 -12.46 18.34
CA GLY A 87 14.98 -13.54 18.54
C GLY A 87 15.96 -13.64 17.37
N SER A 88 16.03 -14.80 16.71
CA SER A 88 16.99 -15.06 15.62
C SER A 88 16.92 -14.02 14.49
N PHE A 89 15.74 -13.44 14.21
CA PHE A 89 15.57 -12.42 13.17
C PHE A 89 16.25 -11.08 13.50
N GLU A 90 16.44 -10.75 14.78
CA GLU A 90 17.06 -9.48 15.20
C GLU A 90 18.49 -9.34 14.67
N GLN A 91 19.22 -10.46 14.63
CA GLN A 91 20.59 -10.54 14.10
C GLN A 91 20.61 -10.93 12.61
N THR A 92 19.63 -10.49 11.83
CA THR A 92 19.60 -10.74 10.38
C THR A 92 19.55 -9.45 9.57
N VAL A 93 19.94 -9.57 8.30
CA VAL A 93 19.82 -8.52 7.28
C VAL A 93 18.39 -8.00 7.05
N LEU A 94 17.38 -8.60 7.69
CA LEU A 94 16.00 -8.12 7.66
C LEU A 94 15.87 -6.73 8.31
N TYR A 95 16.62 -6.45 9.37
CA TYR A 95 16.48 -5.22 10.15
C TYR A 95 17.67 -4.27 9.98
N TYR A 96 17.37 -2.98 10.04
CA TYR A 96 18.33 -1.89 9.94
C TYR A 96 19.53 -2.02 10.89
N GLY A 97 19.30 -2.51 12.12
CA GLY A 97 20.33 -2.62 13.16
C GLY A 97 21.51 -3.52 12.80
N PHE A 98 21.31 -4.51 11.90
CA PHE A 98 22.33 -5.46 11.49
C PHE A 98 23.39 -4.88 10.53
N TYR A 99 23.08 -3.77 9.88
CA TYR A 99 23.94 -3.21 8.84
C TYR A 99 25.10 -2.39 9.45
N THR A 100 26.31 -2.60 8.92
CA THR A 100 27.54 -1.99 9.47
C THR A 100 27.76 -0.55 8.99
N ASN A 101 28.46 0.27 9.79
CA ASN A 101 28.88 1.62 9.39
C ASN A 101 30.23 1.67 8.67
N ALA A 102 30.95 0.57 8.59
CA ALA A 102 32.30 0.49 8.02
C ALA A 102 32.26 0.39 6.48
N THR A 103 33.37 0.76 5.85
CA THR A 103 33.61 0.45 4.43
C THR A 103 33.96 -1.02 4.30
N ILE A 104 33.19 -1.76 3.50
CA ILE A 104 33.42 -3.18 3.27
C ILE A 104 34.50 -3.32 2.19
N HIS A 105 35.59 -4.00 2.54
CA HIS A 105 36.70 -4.29 1.62
C HIS A 105 36.71 -5.79 1.29
N ARG A 106 36.67 -6.13 0.00
CA ARG A 106 36.68 -7.55 -0.46
C ARG A 106 38.09 -8.17 -0.47
N ALA A 107 39.12 -7.33 -0.57
CA ALA A 107 40.54 -7.68 -0.55
C ALA A 107 41.32 -6.43 -0.10
N GLU A 108 42.54 -6.58 0.44
CA GLU A 108 43.36 -5.49 0.99
C GLU A 108 43.55 -4.29 0.03
N ASN A 109 43.42 -4.50 -1.29
CA ASN A 109 43.51 -3.47 -2.34
C ASN A 109 42.24 -3.36 -3.23
N GLY A 110 41.10 -3.91 -2.80
CA GLY A 110 39.85 -3.86 -3.56
C GLY A 110 39.09 -2.53 -3.42
N PRO A 111 38.14 -2.24 -4.32
CA PRO A 111 37.29 -1.05 -4.21
C PRO A 111 36.49 -1.09 -2.90
N ALA A 112 36.55 -0.01 -2.13
CA ALA A 112 35.84 0.14 -0.87
C ALA A 112 34.34 0.34 -1.12
N TYR A 113 33.50 -0.50 -0.51
CA TYR A 113 32.04 -0.33 -0.56
C TYR A 113 31.57 0.43 0.68
N ASN A 114 31.21 1.70 0.52
CA ASN A 114 30.69 2.50 1.63
C ASN A 114 29.21 2.17 1.88
N MET A 115 28.95 1.46 2.97
CA MET A 115 27.61 1.00 3.32
C MET A 115 26.63 2.15 3.59
N GLN A 116 27.08 3.23 4.24
CA GLN A 116 26.24 4.40 4.57
C GLN A 116 25.68 5.07 3.32
N LEU A 117 26.57 5.36 2.36
CA LEU A 117 26.19 6.01 1.10
C LEU A 117 25.37 5.07 0.23
N ALA A 118 25.77 3.79 0.15
CA ALA A 118 25.01 2.78 -0.58
C ALA A 118 23.56 2.69 -0.07
N TYR A 119 23.36 2.72 1.24
CA TYR A 119 22.04 2.63 1.85
C TYR A 119 21.14 3.83 1.47
N ILE A 120 21.59 5.07 1.71
CA ILE A 120 20.81 6.28 1.38
C ILE A 120 20.58 6.40 -0.13
N PHE A 121 21.60 6.19 -0.96
CA PHE A 121 21.44 6.33 -2.40
C PHE A 121 20.54 5.25 -2.99
N THR A 122 20.63 4.01 -2.53
CA THR A 122 19.75 2.92 -3.00
C THR A 122 18.30 3.22 -2.65
N VAL A 123 18.03 3.57 -1.39
CA VAL A 123 16.67 3.92 -0.93
C VAL A 123 16.15 5.17 -1.64
N GLY A 124 16.97 6.23 -1.75
CA GLY A 124 16.61 7.47 -2.43
C GLY A 124 16.34 7.29 -3.91
N MET A 125 17.23 6.62 -4.64
CA MET A 125 17.05 6.29 -6.07
C MET A 125 15.83 5.42 -6.30
N TYR A 126 15.57 4.46 -5.40
CA TYR A 126 14.36 3.66 -5.43
C TYR A 126 13.10 4.53 -5.37
N PHE A 127 13.00 5.46 -4.41
CA PHE A 127 11.85 6.36 -4.31
C PHE A 127 11.70 7.26 -5.53
N VAL A 128 12.79 7.78 -6.09
CA VAL A 128 12.76 8.57 -7.33
C VAL A 128 12.25 7.73 -8.51
N ILE A 129 12.73 6.50 -8.67
CA ILE A 129 12.27 5.60 -9.72
C ILE A 129 10.78 5.26 -9.52
N CYS A 130 10.36 4.98 -8.29
CA CYS A 130 8.95 4.74 -7.94
C CYS A 130 8.06 5.94 -8.27
N PHE A 131 8.51 7.17 -7.97
CA PHE A 131 7.80 8.39 -8.34
C PHE A 131 7.54 8.46 -9.84
N PHE A 132 8.57 8.25 -10.67
CA PHE A 132 8.41 8.27 -12.12
C PHE A 132 7.54 7.11 -12.64
N ILE A 133 7.69 5.89 -12.09
CA ILE A 133 6.85 4.75 -12.45
C ILE A 133 5.38 5.03 -12.14
N LEU A 134 5.09 5.57 -10.95
CA LEU A 134 3.73 5.93 -10.53
C LEU A 134 3.17 7.06 -11.40
N LEU A 135 3.93 8.12 -11.63
CA LEU A 135 3.51 9.27 -12.43
C LEU A 135 3.19 8.86 -13.87
N VAL A 136 4.06 8.07 -14.50
CA VAL A 136 3.82 7.53 -15.85
C VAL A 136 2.63 6.57 -15.87
N SER A 137 2.49 5.71 -14.85
CA SER A 137 1.36 4.78 -14.75
C SER A 137 0.03 5.52 -14.57
N MET A 138 0.02 6.56 -13.74
CA MET A 138 -1.14 7.42 -13.52
C MET A 138 -1.50 8.18 -14.79
N ALA A 139 -0.52 8.84 -15.43
CA ALA A 139 -0.73 9.56 -16.69
C ALA A 139 -1.27 8.62 -17.78
N LYS A 140 -0.68 7.44 -17.93
CA LYS A 140 -1.14 6.42 -18.88
C LYS A 140 -2.56 5.94 -18.59
N SER A 141 -2.91 5.72 -17.32
CA SER A 141 -4.27 5.34 -16.92
C SER A 141 -5.26 6.46 -17.19
N PHE A 142 -4.90 7.70 -16.85
CA PHE A 142 -5.72 8.89 -17.09
C PHE A 142 -5.97 9.13 -18.57
N CYS A 143 -4.91 9.09 -19.40
CA CYS A 143 -5.03 9.19 -20.86
C CYS A 143 -5.94 8.11 -21.43
N ARG A 144 -5.84 6.86 -20.96
CA ARG A 144 -6.75 5.78 -21.40
C ARG A 144 -8.20 6.00 -20.96
N SER A 145 -8.42 6.64 -19.83
CA SER A 145 -9.75 6.94 -19.32
C SER A 145 -10.42 8.11 -20.06
N PHE A 146 -9.66 9.16 -20.40
CA PHE A 146 -10.17 10.35 -21.08
C PHE A 146 -10.21 10.19 -22.62
N ILE A 147 -9.26 9.46 -23.22
CA ILE A 147 -9.20 9.19 -24.66
C ILE A 147 -10.02 7.93 -25.00
N ASN A 148 -11.18 7.76 -24.37
CA ASN A 148 -12.12 6.74 -24.80
C ASN A 148 -13.17 7.45 -25.68
N PRO A 149 -13.09 7.35 -27.02
CA PRO A 149 -13.91 8.15 -27.96
C PRO A 149 -15.42 7.88 -27.86
N TYR A 150 -15.82 6.92 -27.03
CA TYR A 150 -17.21 6.53 -26.80
C TYR A 150 -18.02 7.51 -25.94
N THR A 151 -17.40 8.49 -25.27
CA THR A 151 -18.14 9.52 -24.53
C THR A 151 -18.77 10.60 -25.43
N CYS A 152 -18.35 10.69 -26.69
CA CYS A 152 -18.80 11.72 -27.64
C CYS A 152 -19.86 11.24 -28.63
N SER A 153 -20.24 9.96 -28.61
CA SER A 153 -21.26 9.40 -29.51
C SER A 153 -22.50 9.03 -28.69
N GLY A 154 -23.69 9.51 -29.07
CA GLY A 154 -24.93 9.21 -28.35
C GLY A 154 -25.18 7.70 -28.16
N ASN A 155 -26.03 7.34 -27.19
CA ASN A 155 -26.30 5.94 -26.83
C ASN A 155 -26.66 5.04 -28.03
N ALA A 156 -27.26 5.61 -29.08
CA ALA A 156 -27.61 4.93 -30.32
C ALA A 156 -26.38 4.50 -31.16
N SER A 157 -25.37 5.37 -31.34
CA SER A 157 -24.15 5.01 -32.08
C SER A 157 -23.28 4.04 -31.31
N LYS A 158 -23.33 4.07 -29.97
CA LYS A 158 -22.70 3.05 -29.13
C LYS A 158 -23.32 1.67 -29.38
N LEU A 159 -24.65 1.55 -29.41
CA LEU A 159 -25.35 0.28 -29.71
C LEU A 159 -24.96 -0.27 -31.10
N LEU A 160 -25.00 0.58 -32.12
CA LEU A 160 -24.78 0.16 -33.52
C LEU A 160 -23.33 -0.20 -33.83
N CYS A 161 -22.34 0.45 -33.19
CA CYS A 161 -20.93 0.31 -33.55
C CYS A 161 -20.08 -0.52 -32.58
N THR A 162 -20.62 -1.01 -31.46
CA THR A 162 -19.85 -1.83 -30.48
C THR A 162 -19.98 -3.34 -30.66
N TRP A 163 -20.84 -3.80 -31.56
CA TRP A 163 -20.99 -5.22 -31.84
C TRP A 163 -19.81 -5.73 -32.68
N ASP A 164 -19.19 -6.81 -32.22
CA ASP A 164 -18.13 -7.50 -32.96
C ASP A 164 -18.75 -8.70 -33.67
N PHE A 165 -18.84 -8.61 -34.99
CA PHE A 165 -19.46 -9.64 -35.84
C PHE A 165 -18.59 -10.88 -36.02
N ASN A 166 -17.33 -10.87 -35.56
CA ASN A 166 -16.43 -12.03 -35.63
C ASN A 166 -16.64 -13.02 -34.47
N ILE A 167 -17.49 -12.70 -33.50
CA ILE A 167 -17.78 -13.59 -32.36
C ILE A 167 -18.74 -14.69 -32.81
N THR A 168 -18.24 -15.90 -32.96
CA THR A 168 -19.03 -17.08 -33.36
C THR A 168 -19.45 -17.97 -32.19
N ASP A 169 -18.79 -17.86 -31.03
CA ASP A 169 -19.11 -18.67 -29.84
C ASP A 169 -20.40 -18.16 -29.15
N GLU A 170 -21.39 -19.04 -29.03
CA GLU A 170 -22.69 -18.73 -28.44
C GLU A 170 -22.59 -18.22 -27.00
N LYS A 171 -21.64 -18.74 -26.22
CA LYS A 171 -21.41 -18.26 -24.85
C LYS A 171 -20.86 -16.84 -24.84
N ALA A 172 -19.92 -16.53 -25.74
CA ALA A 172 -19.35 -15.20 -25.90
C ALA A 172 -20.40 -14.20 -26.40
N VAL A 173 -21.29 -14.60 -27.31
CA VAL A 173 -22.43 -13.79 -27.79
C VAL A 173 -23.37 -13.44 -26.63
N LYS A 174 -23.82 -14.43 -25.86
CA LYS A 174 -24.70 -14.20 -24.70
C LYS A 174 -24.06 -13.28 -23.67
N LEU A 175 -22.77 -13.46 -23.39
CA LEU A 175 -22.00 -12.61 -22.48
C LEU A 175 -21.91 -11.16 -23.01
N LYS A 176 -21.61 -10.98 -24.31
CA LYS A 176 -21.49 -9.66 -24.94
C LYS A 176 -22.82 -8.91 -24.94
N GLN A 177 -23.92 -9.59 -25.24
CA GLN A 177 -25.27 -9.03 -25.19
C GLN A 177 -25.64 -8.58 -23.77
N LYS A 178 -25.35 -9.40 -22.76
CA LYS A 178 -25.59 -9.05 -21.35
C LYS A 178 -24.76 -7.85 -20.91
N ASN A 179 -23.49 -7.80 -21.30
CA ASN A 179 -22.60 -6.67 -21.00
C ASN A 179 -23.12 -5.36 -21.65
N LEU A 180 -23.49 -5.41 -22.94
CA LEU A 180 -24.03 -4.24 -23.66
C LEU A 180 -25.34 -3.73 -23.04
N SER A 181 -26.28 -4.62 -22.73
CA SER A 181 -27.54 -4.27 -22.07
C SER A 181 -27.31 -3.59 -20.72
N THR A 182 -26.34 -4.07 -19.95
CA THR A 182 -26.01 -3.51 -18.64
C THR A 182 -25.40 -2.11 -18.79
N GLN A 183 -24.44 -1.93 -19.70
CA GLN A 183 -23.83 -0.61 -19.96
C GLN A 183 -24.86 0.44 -20.38
N ILE A 184 -25.82 0.05 -21.23
CA ILE A 184 -26.88 0.96 -21.69
C ILE A 184 -27.83 1.34 -20.55
N LYS A 185 -28.20 0.37 -19.69
CA LYS A 185 -29.00 0.65 -18.49
C LYS A 185 -28.31 1.64 -17.56
N GLU A 186 -27.00 1.53 -17.40
CA GLU A 186 -26.21 2.45 -16.57
C GLU A 186 -26.16 3.85 -17.15
N ASP A 187 -25.79 3.97 -18.44
CA ASP A 187 -25.73 5.27 -19.10
C ASP A 187 -27.12 5.96 -19.13
N LEU A 188 -28.22 5.19 -19.22
CA LEU A 188 -29.60 5.72 -19.09
C LEU A 188 -29.94 6.14 -17.66
N SER A 189 -29.48 5.40 -16.65
CA SER A 189 -29.73 5.73 -15.24
C SER A 189 -29.00 6.99 -14.78
N ASP A 190 -27.84 7.30 -15.37
CA ASP A 190 -27.09 8.54 -15.10
C ASP A 190 -27.77 9.78 -15.72
N VAL A 191 -28.42 9.63 -16.89
CA VAL A 191 -29.08 10.73 -17.62
C VAL A 191 -30.47 11.04 -17.10
N ASN A 192 -31.15 10.06 -16.51
CA ASN A 192 -32.50 10.22 -15.98
C ASN A 192 -32.48 10.15 -14.45
N PRO A 193 -31.84 11.10 -13.74
CA PRO A 193 -31.97 11.16 -12.30
C PRO A 193 -33.44 11.41 -12.00
N GLU A 194 -34.10 10.46 -11.33
CA GLU A 194 -35.43 10.70 -10.79
C GLU A 194 -35.33 11.89 -9.84
N VAL A 195 -35.72 13.08 -10.31
CA VAL A 195 -35.78 14.30 -9.50
C VAL A 195 -36.98 14.13 -8.57
N LEU A 196 -36.76 13.38 -7.48
CA LEU A 196 -37.75 13.24 -6.43
C LEU A 196 -37.86 14.59 -5.71
N ASN A 197 -38.99 15.27 -5.91
CA ASN A 197 -39.29 16.50 -5.20
C ASN A 197 -39.69 16.16 -3.76
N PHE A 198 -38.80 16.43 -2.79
CA PHE A 198 -39.06 16.17 -1.38
C PHE A 198 -39.74 17.33 -0.68
N THR A 199 -40.59 17.00 0.29
CA THR A 199 -41.19 17.99 1.19
C THR A 199 -40.11 18.57 2.12
N LEU A 200 -40.24 19.85 2.53
CA LEU A 200 -39.27 20.51 3.43
C LEU A 200 -38.98 19.71 4.72
N LYS A 201 -40.00 19.07 5.30
CA LYS A 201 -39.86 18.19 6.47
C LYS A 201 -38.95 16.99 6.21
N GLU A 202 -39.11 16.34 5.05
CA GLU A 202 -38.28 15.19 4.64
C GLU A 202 -36.83 15.62 4.36
N ARG A 203 -36.64 16.83 3.84
CA ARG A 203 -35.31 17.42 3.61
C ARG A 203 -34.58 17.68 4.92
N VAL A 204 -35.27 18.22 5.94
CA VAL A 204 -34.68 18.47 7.27
C VAL A 204 -34.32 17.16 7.96
N VAL A 205 -35.21 16.16 7.97
CA VAL A 205 -34.92 14.83 8.56
C VAL A 205 -33.70 14.18 7.89
N ARG A 206 -33.56 14.32 6.58
CA ARG A 206 -32.42 13.79 5.83
C ARG A 206 -31.11 14.52 6.16
N LEU A 207 -31.15 15.85 6.26
CA LEU A 207 -29.98 16.62 6.68
C LEU A 207 -29.52 16.24 8.09
N VAL A 208 -30.46 16.08 9.03
CA VAL A 208 -30.16 15.67 10.40
C VAL A 208 -29.58 14.26 10.45
N THR A 209 -30.12 13.31 9.69
CA THR A 209 -29.59 11.94 9.64
C THR A 209 -28.19 11.87 9.03
N HIS A 210 -27.91 12.63 7.96
CA HIS A 210 -26.55 12.75 7.44
C HIS A 210 -25.60 13.40 8.44
N LEU A 211 -26.02 14.50 9.09
CA LEU A 211 -25.20 15.17 10.10
C LEU A 211 -24.84 14.21 11.24
N LEU A 212 -25.83 13.47 11.76
CA LEU A 212 -25.64 12.50 12.83
C LEU A 212 -24.68 11.37 12.39
N SER A 213 -24.79 10.87 11.17
CA SER A 213 -23.90 9.83 10.65
C SER A 213 -22.46 10.34 10.45
N TRP A 214 -22.27 11.59 10.02
CA TRP A 214 -20.94 12.19 9.93
C TRP A 214 -20.31 12.45 11.30
N VAL A 215 -21.11 12.85 12.28
CA VAL A 215 -20.67 12.97 13.69
C VAL A 215 -20.30 11.60 14.25
N ALA A 216 -21.11 10.56 14.02
CA ALA A 216 -20.80 9.20 14.46
C ALA A 216 -19.52 8.65 13.80
N PHE A 217 -19.33 8.94 12.50
CA PHE A 217 -18.10 8.63 11.78
C PHE A 217 -16.88 9.32 12.42
N LEU A 218 -16.96 10.63 12.65
CA LEU A 218 -15.86 11.38 13.24
C LEU A 218 -15.55 10.91 14.67
N ALA A 219 -16.58 10.68 15.48
CA ALA A 219 -16.43 10.20 16.85
C ALA A 219 -15.75 8.83 16.90
N THR A 220 -16.14 7.89 16.04
CA THR A 220 -15.51 6.56 15.98
C THR A 220 -14.08 6.61 15.45
N ALA A 221 -13.79 7.46 14.46
CA ALA A 221 -12.43 7.67 13.98
C ALA A 221 -11.53 8.25 15.08
N VAL A 222 -11.97 9.29 15.79
CA VAL A 222 -11.23 9.91 16.90
C VAL A 222 -11.05 8.92 18.07
N ALA A 223 -12.08 8.15 18.41
CA ALA A 223 -12.00 7.14 19.47
C ALA A 223 -11.00 6.03 19.13
N ALA A 224 -10.98 5.54 17.89
CA ALA A 224 -10.00 4.55 17.44
C ALA A 224 -8.57 5.11 17.49
N CYS A 225 -8.39 6.36 17.05
CA CYS A 225 -7.12 7.09 17.09
C CYS A 225 -6.60 7.29 18.53
N ALA A 226 -7.46 7.76 19.43
CA ALA A 226 -7.11 8.00 20.83
C ALA A 226 -6.85 6.69 21.59
N GLY A 227 -7.67 5.66 21.34
CA GLY A 227 -7.50 4.33 21.93
C GLY A 227 -6.18 3.70 21.50
N PHE A 228 -5.83 3.81 20.21
CA PHE A 228 -4.53 3.38 19.70
C PHE A 228 -3.38 4.12 20.36
N TYR A 229 -3.44 5.47 20.42
CA TYR A 229 -2.41 6.30 21.02
C TYR A 229 -2.15 5.97 22.50
N PHE A 230 -3.22 5.77 23.27
CA PHE A 230 -3.10 5.39 24.69
C PHE A 230 -2.52 3.98 24.84
N LEU A 231 -2.98 3.03 24.01
CA LEU A 231 -2.49 1.65 24.03
C LEU A 231 -1.01 1.58 23.64
N SER A 232 -0.58 2.34 22.63
CA SER A 232 0.82 2.35 22.17
C SER A 232 1.78 2.90 23.22
N ILE A 233 1.39 3.95 23.96
CA ILE A 233 2.18 4.49 25.08
C ILE A 233 2.28 3.48 26.22
N ASN A 234 1.17 2.85 26.60
CA ASN A 234 1.17 1.88 27.68
C ASN A 234 1.99 0.64 27.33
N ASN A 235 1.87 0.18 26.08
CA ASN A 235 2.65 -0.94 25.57
C ASN A 235 4.15 -0.62 25.58
N LEU A 236 4.55 0.56 25.12
CA LEU A 236 5.95 1.00 25.15
C LEU A 236 6.49 1.07 26.59
N LYS A 237 5.73 1.65 27.52
CA LYS A 237 6.13 1.70 28.95
C LYS A 237 6.30 0.31 29.54
N LEU A 238 5.43 -0.63 29.17
CA LEU A 238 5.51 -2.01 29.62
C LEU A 238 6.71 -2.74 28.99
N PHE A 239 7.01 -2.48 27.72
CA PHE A 239 8.18 -3.03 27.03
C PHE A 239 9.49 -2.54 27.66
N VAL A 240 9.62 -1.23 27.93
CA VAL A 240 10.82 -0.64 28.56
C VAL A 240 10.99 -1.12 30.01
N LYS A 241 9.89 -1.34 30.75
CA LYS A 241 9.93 -1.75 32.16
C LYS A 241 9.96 -3.28 32.38
N GLY A 242 9.56 -4.05 31.37
CA GLY A 242 9.20 -5.48 31.45
C GLY A 242 10.33 -6.48 31.20
N HIS A 243 11.60 -6.10 31.37
CA HIS A 243 12.77 -6.94 31.11
C HIS A 243 12.98 -8.09 32.15
N LYS A 244 11.90 -8.75 32.59
CA LYS A 244 11.95 -9.82 33.62
C LYS A 244 11.28 -11.15 33.22
N ASN A 245 10.29 -11.15 32.32
CA ASN A 245 9.59 -12.38 31.88
C ASN A 245 9.48 -12.45 30.35
N ASP A 246 10.10 -13.46 29.73
CA ASP A 246 10.28 -13.57 28.28
C ASP A 246 8.97 -13.85 27.48
N LEU A 247 7.96 -14.45 28.13
CA LEU A 247 6.66 -14.75 27.51
C LEU A 247 5.73 -13.52 27.49
N GLU A 248 5.75 -12.71 28.56
CA GLU A 248 4.92 -11.51 28.68
C GLU A 248 5.42 -10.38 27.76
N SER A 249 6.74 -10.28 27.57
CA SER A 249 7.35 -9.32 26.65
C SER A 249 6.99 -9.64 25.19
N GLN A 250 7.05 -10.91 24.78
CA GLN A 250 6.65 -11.33 23.44
C GLN A 250 5.16 -11.09 23.18
N ALA A 251 4.29 -11.42 24.16
CA ALA A 251 2.86 -11.15 24.05
C ALA A 251 2.57 -9.65 23.90
N ALA A 252 3.27 -8.79 24.66
CA ALA A 252 3.13 -7.34 24.57
C ALA A 252 3.44 -6.81 23.16
N THR A 253 4.47 -7.33 22.47
CA THR A 253 4.85 -6.85 21.12
C THR A 253 3.78 -7.14 20.04
N LEU A 254 2.92 -8.14 20.26
CA LEU A 254 1.88 -8.51 19.29
C LEU A 254 0.55 -7.75 19.49
N VAL A 255 0.33 -7.16 20.67
CA VAL A 255 -0.93 -6.47 21.00
C VAL A 255 -1.19 -5.31 20.03
N LEU A 256 -0.17 -4.49 19.77
CA LEU A 256 -0.32 -3.29 18.94
C LEU A 256 -0.69 -3.64 17.48
N PRO A 257 0.05 -4.52 16.76
CA PRO A 257 -0.35 -5.03 15.45
C PRO A 257 -1.76 -5.60 15.42
N VAL A 258 -2.11 -6.48 16.37
CA VAL A 258 -3.40 -7.15 16.40
C VAL A 258 -4.55 -6.15 16.56
N VAL A 259 -4.41 -5.18 17.47
CA VAL A 259 -5.44 -4.14 17.66
C VAL A 259 -5.62 -3.30 16.40
N VAL A 260 -4.53 -2.91 15.72
CA VAL A 260 -4.61 -2.15 14.46
C VAL A 260 -5.30 -2.96 13.37
N SER A 261 -4.94 -4.24 13.20
CA SER A 261 -5.56 -5.12 12.21
C SER A 261 -7.04 -5.37 12.50
N LEU A 262 -7.42 -5.51 13.78
CA LEU A 262 -8.82 -5.61 14.21
C LEU A 262 -9.60 -4.35 13.86
N ILE A 263 -9.07 -3.16 14.19
CA ILE A 263 -9.67 -1.86 13.85
C ILE A 263 -9.86 -1.74 12.33
N ASN A 264 -8.82 -2.04 11.56
CA ASN A 264 -8.84 -2.02 10.10
C ASN A 264 -9.86 -2.98 9.50
N THR A 265 -10.14 -4.10 10.17
CA THR A 265 -11.10 -5.11 9.71
C THR A 265 -12.52 -4.74 10.11
N PHE A 266 -12.77 -4.35 11.36
CA PHE A 266 -14.11 -4.21 11.92
C PHE A 266 -14.76 -2.84 11.67
N ILE A 267 -14.01 -1.73 11.75
CA ILE A 267 -14.59 -0.38 11.59
C ILE A 267 -15.22 -0.18 10.19
N PRO A 268 -14.66 -0.67 9.08
CA PRO A 268 -15.32 -0.59 7.78
C PRO A 268 -16.72 -1.23 7.73
N PHE A 269 -16.96 -2.29 8.51
CA PHE A 269 -18.31 -2.88 8.62
C PHE A 269 -19.28 -1.94 9.35
N PHE A 270 -18.81 -1.27 10.40
CA PHE A 270 -19.60 -0.25 11.10
C PHE A 270 -19.95 0.92 10.18
N TYR A 271 -19.01 1.40 9.35
CA TYR A 271 -19.30 2.46 8.37
C TYR A 271 -20.28 2.02 7.28
N SER A 272 -20.19 0.77 6.83
CA SER A 272 -21.18 0.22 5.91
C SER A 272 -22.58 0.13 6.54
N TRP A 273 -22.66 -0.16 7.84
CA TRP A 273 -23.91 -0.17 8.57
C TRP A 273 -24.50 1.24 8.74
N LEU A 274 -23.67 2.23 9.08
CA LEU A 274 -24.08 3.65 9.10
C LEU A 274 -24.63 4.11 7.74
N GLY A 275 -23.99 3.71 6.64
CA GLY A 275 -24.46 4.03 5.29
C GLY A 275 -25.87 3.51 5.00
N HIS A 276 -26.26 2.38 5.59
CA HIS A 276 -27.61 1.81 5.44
C HIS A 276 -28.68 2.63 6.20
N LEU A 277 -28.29 3.37 7.24
CA LEU A 277 -29.18 4.27 7.99
C LEU A 277 -29.42 5.58 7.22
N GLU A 278 -28.45 6.04 6.43
CA GLU A 278 -28.49 7.32 5.71
C GLU A 278 -29.40 7.34 4.48
N ARG A 279 -30.07 6.22 4.13
CA ARG A 279 -31.05 6.08 3.02
C ARG A 279 -30.69 6.95 1.79
N PHE A 280 -29.50 6.74 1.24
CA PHE A 280 -29.03 7.50 0.08
C PHE A 280 -29.97 7.31 -1.13
N GLN A 281 -30.17 8.41 -1.84
CA GLN A 281 -31.10 8.48 -2.98
C GLN A 281 -30.56 7.71 -4.19
N THR A 282 -29.25 7.74 -4.37
CA THR A 282 -28.56 6.89 -5.35
C THR A 282 -27.63 5.91 -4.63
N PRO A 283 -27.65 4.63 -5.03
CA PRO A 283 -26.75 3.63 -4.44
C PRO A 283 -25.27 3.90 -4.77
N GLY A 284 -24.95 4.70 -5.79
CA GLY A 284 -23.58 5.13 -6.09
C GLY A 284 -23.01 6.09 -5.05
N GLN A 285 -23.79 7.06 -4.57
CA GLN A 285 -23.39 7.98 -3.51
C GLN A 285 -23.06 7.25 -2.21
N HIS A 286 -23.87 6.25 -1.83
CA HIS A 286 -23.60 5.41 -0.66
C HIS A 286 -22.21 4.75 -0.70
N ILE A 287 -21.84 4.18 -1.86
CA ILE A 287 -20.54 3.51 -2.05
C ILE A 287 -19.41 4.53 -1.95
N TYR A 288 -19.54 5.69 -2.61
CA TYR A 288 -18.51 6.74 -2.60
C TYR A 288 -18.25 7.31 -1.21
N VAL A 289 -19.32 7.64 -0.46
CA VAL A 289 -19.21 8.14 0.91
C VAL A 289 -18.56 7.10 1.83
N THR A 290 -18.94 5.83 1.69
CA THR A 290 -18.34 4.73 2.47
C THR A 290 -16.85 4.58 2.15
N ILE A 291 -16.47 4.64 0.87
CA ILE A 291 -15.05 4.58 0.45
C ILE A 291 -14.26 5.75 1.02
N ILE A 292 -14.78 6.98 0.96
CA ILE A 292 -14.13 8.17 1.55
C ILE A 292 -13.92 8.00 3.06
N ARG A 293 -14.95 7.57 3.80
CA ARG A 293 -14.85 7.35 5.25
C ARG A 293 -13.75 6.34 5.58
N ASN A 294 -13.64 5.26 4.80
CA ASN A 294 -12.58 4.27 4.97
C ASN A 294 -11.19 4.81 4.61
N ILE A 295 -11.06 5.65 3.59
CA ILE A 295 -9.80 6.32 3.24
C ILE A 295 -9.35 7.21 4.39
N ILE A 296 -10.23 8.06 4.90
CA ILE A 296 -9.91 8.97 6.02
C ILE A 296 -9.43 8.17 7.23
N LEU A 297 -10.14 7.10 7.61
CA LEU A 297 -9.75 6.24 8.71
C LEU A 297 -8.33 5.66 8.53
N LYS A 298 -8.04 5.06 7.37
CA LYS A 298 -6.73 4.44 7.10
C LYS A 298 -5.60 5.47 7.11
N ILE A 299 -5.83 6.66 6.56
CA ILE A 299 -4.86 7.76 6.60
C ILE A 299 -4.62 8.22 8.05
N SER A 300 -5.67 8.37 8.84
CA SER A 300 -5.55 8.75 10.26
C SER A 300 -4.77 7.71 11.07
N ILE A 301 -5.03 6.41 10.86
CA ILE A 301 -4.30 5.33 11.53
C ILE A 301 -2.80 5.36 11.16
N ILE A 302 -2.48 5.47 9.86
CA ILE A 302 -1.08 5.58 9.42
C ILE A 302 -0.43 6.84 10.00
N GLY A 303 -1.12 7.98 10.01
CA GLY A 303 -0.59 9.23 10.55
C GLY A 303 -0.19 9.11 12.03
N ILE A 304 -1.01 8.44 12.85
CA ILE A 304 -0.72 8.25 14.28
C ILE A 304 0.36 7.19 14.48
N LEU A 305 0.40 6.12 13.68
CA LEU A 305 1.50 5.16 13.67
C LEU A 305 2.84 5.85 13.38
N CYS A 306 2.88 6.70 12.35
CA CYS A 306 4.05 7.50 12.02
C CYS A 306 4.42 8.47 13.15
N TYR A 307 3.44 9.16 13.75
CA TYR A 307 3.70 10.02 14.91
C TYR A 307 4.29 9.24 16.09
N TYR A 308 3.75 8.05 16.38
CA TYR A 308 4.24 7.17 17.43
C TYR A 308 5.68 6.71 17.17
N TRP A 309 5.99 6.21 15.96
CA TRP A 309 7.34 5.78 15.62
C TRP A 309 8.35 6.93 15.65
N LEU A 310 8.01 8.08 15.07
CA LEU A 310 8.96 9.19 14.89
C LEU A 310 9.10 10.10 16.12
N SER A 311 8.05 10.27 16.92
CA SER A 311 8.07 11.23 18.04
C SER A 311 8.18 10.55 19.41
N ILE A 312 7.66 9.33 19.56
CA ILE A 312 7.64 8.63 20.84
C ILE A 312 8.77 7.59 20.89
N VAL A 313 8.81 6.69 19.89
CA VAL A 313 9.81 5.60 19.86
C VAL A 313 11.22 6.15 19.64
N ALA A 314 11.40 7.09 18.70
CA ALA A 314 12.72 7.66 18.41
C ALA A 314 13.34 8.46 19.57
N VAL A 315 12.53 8.94 20.53
CA VAL A 315 13.00 9.69 21.72
C VAL A 315 13.23 8.76 22.92
N SER A 316 12.75 7.52 22.87
CA SER A 316 12.93 6.54 23.94
C SER A 316 14.38 6.06 24.06
N GLU A 317 14.85 5.75 25.28
CA GLU A 317 16.21 5.25 25.57
C GLU A 317 16.42 3.78 25.14
N SER A 318 15.73 3.30 24.12
CA SER A 318 15.99 1.98 23.54
C SER A 318 17.35 1.94 22.84
N GLN A 319 18.08 0.82 22.94
CA GLN A 319 19.41 0.66 22.34
C GLN A 319 19.40 0.87 20.80
N CYS A 320 18.28 0.51 20.15
CA CYS A 320 18.09 0.57 18.69
C CYS A 320 16.65 0.85 18.28
N TRP A 321 16.24 2.13 18.26
CA TRP A 321 14.86 2.48 17.94
C TRP A 321 14.49 2.19 16.47
N GLU A 322 15.42 2.32 15.52
CA GLU A 322 15.17 2.06 14.09
C GLU A 322 14.86 0.58 13.82
N ALA A 323 15.57 -0.31 14.51
CA ALA A 323 15.32 -1.75 14.42
C ALA A 323 13.98 -2.11 15.05
N LEU A 324 13.62 -1.47 16.18
CA LEU A 324 12.32 -1.65 16.81
C LEU A 324 11.16 -1.23 15.88
N VAL A 325 11.29 -0.07 15.22
CA VAL A 325 10.31 0.37 14.21
C VAL A 325 10.22 -0.63 13.05
N GLY A 326 11.35 -1.16 12.57
CA GLY A 326 11.38 -2.20 11.54
C GLY A 326 10.66 -3.49 11.97
N GLN A 327 10.83 -3.92 13.22
CA GLN A 327 10.13 -5.07 13.80
C GLN A 327 8.62 -4.83 13.91
N ASP A 328 8.21 -3.66 14.40
CA ASP A 328 6.80 -3.33 14.54
C ASP A 328 6.08 -3.28 13.19
N ILE A 329 6.72 -2.67 12.18
CA ILE A 329 6.20 -2.64 10.80
C ILE A 329 6.11 -4.07 10.23
N TYR A 330 7.13 -4.90 10.45
CA TYR A 330 7.10 -6.31 10.03
C TYR A 330 5.91 -7.06 10.65
N ARG A 331 5.74 -6.97 11.97
CA ARG A 331 4.63 -7.61 12.68
C ARG A 331 3.29 -7.11 12.15
N LEU A 332 3.16 -5.80 11.92
CA LEU A 332 1.93 -5.21 11.40
C LEU A 332 1.59 -5.74 10.00
N VAL A 333 2.56 -5.82 9.08
CA VAL A 333 2.37 -6.41 7.75
C VAL A 333 1.93 -7.88 7.84
N VAL A 334 2.59 -8.69 8.68
CA VAL A 334 2.29 -10.11 8.82
C VAL A 334 0.91 -10.33 9.44
N VAL A 335 0.58 -9.61 10.52
CA VAL A 335 -0.70 -9.73 11.22
C VAL A 335 -1.85 -9.23 10.33
N ASP A 336 -1.69 -8.11 9.62
CA ASP A 336 -2.69 -7.64 8.66
C ASP A 336 -2.91 -8.64 7.52
N PHE A 337 -1.84 -9.27 7.03
CA PHE A 337 -1.94 -10.35 6.06
C PHE A 337 -2.76 -11.52 6.60
N ILE A 338 -2.52 -11.95 7.84
CA ILE A 338 -3.29 -13.02 8.49
C ILE A 338 -4.77 -12.61 8.63
N PHE A 339 -5.07 -11.41 9.11
CA PHE A 339 -6.45 -10.93 9.23
C PHE A 339 -7.14 -10.82 7.87
N CYS A 340 -6.42 -10.43 6.81
CA CYS A 340 -6.94 -10.41 5.45
C CYS A 340 -7.31 -11.83 4.97
N LEU A 341 -6.46 -12.82 5.25
CA LEU A 341 -6.76 -14.23 4.97
C LEU A 341 -7.96 -14.71 5.77
N LEU A 342 -7.99 -14.48 7.09
CA LEU A 342 -9.09 -14.87 7.96
C LEU A 342 -10.41 -14.24 7.51
N GLY A 343 -10.41 -12.95 7.14
CA GLY A 343 -11.58 -12.26 6.61
C GLY A 343 -12.06 -12.85 5.28
N SER A 344 -11.14 -13.28 4.42
CA SER A 344 -11.48 -13.91 3.13
C SER A 344 -11.99 -15.35 3.29
N PHE A 345 -11.37 -16.14 4.18
CA PHE A 345 -11.74 -17.54 4.41
C PHE A 345 -12.96 -17.69 5.29
N PHE A 346 -13.02 -17.00 6.42
CA PHE A 346 -14.14 -17.10 7.36
C PHE A 346 -15.22 -16.08 7.03
N GLY A 347 -14.87 -14.81 6.83
CA GLY A 347 -15.86 -13.75 6.61
C GLY A 347 -16.69 -13.96 5.35
N GLU A 348 -16.06 -14.03 4.18
CA GLU A 348 -16.76 -14.15 2.88
C GLU A 348 -17.47 -15.52 2.73
N PHE A 349 -16.86 -16.61 3.22
CA PHE A 349 -17.45 -17.94 3.20
C PHE A 349 -18.63 -18.10 4.18
N LEU A 350 -18.49 -17.62 5.42
CA LEU A 350 -19.58 -17.65 6.40
C LEU A 350 -20.74 -16.77 5.94
N GLN A 351 -20.45 -15.60 5.34
CA GLN A 351 -21.47 -14.73 4.77
C GLN A 351 -22.26 -15.43 3.65
N ARG A 352 -21.62 -16.28 2.85
CA ARG A 352 -22.31 -17.13 1.88
C ARG A 352 -23.25 -18.12 2.57
N ILE A 353 -22.76 -18.89 3.55
CA ILE A 353 -23.55 -19.89 4.27
C ILE A 353 -24.77 -19.25 4.94
N ILE A 354 -24.58 -18.12 5.63
CA ILE A 354 -25.65 -17.38 6.31
C ILE A 354 -26.69 -16.91 5.29
N ARG A 355 -26.29 -16.35 4.15
CA ARG A 355 -27.24 -15.89 3.12
C ARG A 355 -27.99 -17.03 2.46
N THR A 356 -27.32 -18.15 2.16
CA THR A 356 -27.97 -19.32 1.55
C THR A 356 -28.92 -20.04 2.53
N THR A 357 -28.64 -20.01 3.84
CA THR A 357 -29.41 -20.76 4.84
C THR A 357 -30.50 -19.92 5.53
N VAL A 358 -30.21 -18.65 5.84
CA VAL A 358 -31.06 -17.80 6.71
C VAL A 358 -31.82 -16.72 5.91
N CYS A 359 -31.25 -16.21 4.82
CA CYS A 359 -31.83 -15.08 4.05
C CYS A 359 -31.95 -15.39 2.56
N VAL A 360 -32.79 -16.37 2.20
CA VAL A 360 -32.99 -16.85 0.81
C VAL A 360 -33.37 -15.73 -0.17
N ASN A 361 -34.03 -14.66 0.30
CA ASN A 361 -34.44 -13.53 -0.54
C ASN A 361 -33.31 -12.52 -0.85
N GLN A 362 -32.17 -12.59 -0.16
CA GLN A 362 -31.02 -11.73 -0.43
C GLN A 362 -29.99 -12.49 -1.27
N GLY A 363 -29.72 -12.02 -2.49
CA GLY A 363 -28.74 -12.63 -3.39
C GLY A 363 -27.34 -12.80 -2.78
N LEU A 364 -26.50 -13.60 -3.44
CA LEU A 364 -25.11 -13.85 -3.02
C LEU A 364 -24.32 -12.52 -2.87
N PRO A 365 -23.31 -12.48 -1.99
CA PRO A 365 -22.53 -11.27 -1.75
C PRO A 365 -21.81 -10.80 -3.02
N GLU A 366 -21.77 -9.48 -3.22
CA GLU A 366 -21.01 -8.83 -4.29
C GLU A 366 -19.57 -8.59 -3.84
N PHE A 367 -18.61 -8.70 -4.77
CA PHE A 367 -17.20 -8.42 -4.48
C PHE A 367 -16.98 -6.91 -4.32
N ASP A 368 -16.73 -6.44 -3.09
CA ASP A 368 -16.43 -5.03 -2.81
C ASP A 368 -14.99 -4.69 -3.25
N ILE A 369 -14.88 -4.20 -4.49
CA ILE A 369 -13.60 -3.79 -5.08
C ILE A 369 -12.96 -2.66 -4.27
N GLY A 370 -13.76 -1.70 -3.78
CA GLY A 370 -13.25 -0.51 -3.10
C GLY A 370 -12.48 -0.87 -1.84
N ARG A 371 -13.09 -1.65 -0.94
CA ARG A 371 -12.46 -2.08 0.31
C ARG A 371 -11.18 -2.87 0.07
N ASN A 372 -11.25 -3.88 -0.81
CA ASN A 372 -10.11 -4.72 -1.12
C ASN A 372 -8.94 -3.92 -1.74
N VAL A 373 -9.21 -2.92 -2.60
CA VAL A 373 -8.14 -2.05 -3.12
C VAL A 373 -7.54 -1.17 -2.03
N LEU A 374 -8.35 -0.62 -1.12
CA LEU A 374 -7.85 0.19 -0.01
C LEU A 374 -6.93 -0.61 0.92
N ASP A 375 -7.22 -1.89 1.15
CA ASP A 375 -6.35 -2.78 1.92
C ASP A 375 -5.02 -3.03 1.22
N LEU A 376 -5.02 -3.19 -0.11
CA LEU A 376 -3.79 -3.29 -0.90
C LEU A 376 -2.96 -2.00 -0.84
N ILE A 377 -3.59 -0.84 -0.96
CA ILE A 377 -2.91 0.46 -0.88
C ILE A 377 -2.31 0.65 0.51
N TYR A 378 -3.06 0.33 1.57
CA TYR A 378 -2.58 0.39 2.94
C TYR A 378 -1.38 -0.55 3.18
N ALA A 379 -1.41 -1.79 2.71
CA ALA A 379 -0.27 -2.69 2.87
C ALA A 379 0.97 -2.19 2.08
N GLN A 380 0.75 -1.57 0.91
CA GLN A 380 1.83 -0.95 0.13
C GLN A 380 2.42 0.29 0.82
N THR A 381 1.59 1.13 1.45
CA THR A 381 2.07 2.30 2.20
C THR A 381 2.99 1.88 3.33
N LEU A 382 2.57 0.85 4.07
CA LEU A 382 3.32 0.31 5.21
C LEU A 382 4.66 -0.27 4.76
N THR A 383 4.66 -0.99 3.63
CA THR A 383 5.90 -1.50 3.03
C THR A 383 6.84 -0.37 2.65
N TRP A 384 6.35 0.71 2.03
CA TRP A 384 7.19 1.84 1.65
C TRP A 384 7.78 2.57 2.86
N ILE A 385 7.00 2.77 3.94
CA ILE A 385 7.54 3.32 5.20
C ILE A 385 8.62 2.40 5.76
N GLY A 386 8.38 1.09 5.70
CA GLY A 386 9.26 0.06 6.24
C GLY A 386 10.57 -0.14 5.50
N ILE A 387 10.69 0.17 4.21
CA ILE A 387 11.91 -0.09 3.41
C ILE A 387 13.17 0.53 4.05
N LEU A 388 13.05 1.71 4.66
CA LEU A 388 14.18 2.36 5.34
C LEU A 388 14.64 1.59 6.58
N PHE A 389 13.73 0.94 7.30
CA PHE A 389 14.00 0.23 8.55
C PHE A 389 14.19 -1.28 8.36
N SER A 390 13.63 -1.83 7.28
CA SER A 390 13.68 -3.24 6.90
C SER A 390 13.77 -3.39 5.37
N PRO A 391 14.98 -3.42 4.79
CA PRO A 391 15.19 -3.46 3.34
C PRO A 391 14.58 -4.69 2.64
N LEU A 392 14.38 -5.78 3.37
CA LEU A 392 13.82 -7.04 2.84
C LEU A 392 12.31 -7.19 3.02
N LEU A 393 11.64 -6.20 3.63
CA LEU A 393 10.18 -6.14 3.71
C LEU A 393 9.44 -6.31 2.36
N PRO A 394 9.97 -5.79 1.22
CA PRO A 394 9.36 -6.01 -0.10
C PRO A 394 9.24 -7.48 -0.50
N VAL A 395 10.11 -8.38 -0.01
CA VAL A 395 9.98 -9.83 -0.28
C VAL A 395 8.75 -10.41 0.39
N ILE A 396 8.60 -10.09 1.67
CA ILE A 396 7.47 -10.53 2.49
C ILE A 396 6.18 -10.01 1.86
N GLN A 397 6.17 -8.74 1.45
CA GLN A 397 5.01 -8.14 0.78
C GLN A 397 4.70 -8.78 -0.57
N MET A 398 5.73 -9.08 -1.38
CA MET A 398 5.57 -9.77 -2.66
C MET A 398 4.95 -11.16 -2.48
N LEU A 399 5.40 -11.92 -1.48
CA LEU A 399 4.84 -13.23 -1.15
C LEU A 399 3.40 -13.11 -0.65
N ALA A 400 3.13 -12.18 0.27
CA ALA A 400 1.81 -11.90 0.80
C ALA A 400 0.81 -11.54 -0.30
N PHE A 401 1.16 -10.59 -1.19
CA PHE A 401 0.31 -10.21 -2.32
C PHE A 401 0.11 -11.33 -3.34
N SER A 402 1.12 -12.18 -3.54
CA SER A 402 0.98 -13.36 -4.39
C SER A 402 -0.05 -14.33 -3.80
N ILE A 403 0.00 -14.60 -2.50
CA ILE A 403 -0.98 -15.45 -1.81
C ILE A 403 -2.37 -14.81 -1.83
N ILE A 404 -2.48 -13.51 -1.53
CA ILE A 404 -3.74 -12.76 -1.56
C ILE A 404 -4.39 -12.86 -2.94
N PHE A 405 -3.62 -12.79 -4.03
CA PHE A 405 -4.19 -12.96 -5.37
C PHE A 405 -4.89 -14.30 -5.53
N PHE A 406 -4.25 -15.39 -5.10
CA PHE A 406 -4.83 -16.72 -5.21
C PHE A 406 -6.06 -16.88 -4.33
N VAL A 407 -5.98 -16.42 -3.08
CA VAL A 407 -7.08 -16.51 -2.12
C VAL A 407 -8.29 -15.69 -2.59
N LYS A 408 -8.07 -14.45 -3.03
CA LYS A 408 -9.14 -13.60 -3.57
C LYS A 408 -9.71 -14.13 -4.88
N LYS A 409 -8.89 -14.77 -5.73
CA LYS A 409 -9.38 -15.48 -6.92
C LYS A 409 -10.31 -16.62 -6.51
N VAL A 410 -9.89 -17.47 -5.58
CA VAL A 410 -10.72 -18.60 -5.11
C VAL A 410 -12.01 -18.09 -4.48
N SER A 411 -11.93 -17.06 -3.64
CA SER A 411 -13.13 -16.48 -3.03
C SER A 411 -14.08 -15.87 -4.06
N LEU A 412 -13.57 -15.19 -5.08
CA LEU A 412 -14.39 -14.66 -6.18
C LEU A 412 -15.11 -15.79 -6.93
N LEU A 413 -14.38 -16.83 -7.34
CA LEU A 413 -14.92 -17.94 -8.13
C LEU A 413 -15.94 -18.77 -7.36
N MET A 414 -15.77 -18.91 -6.04
CA MET A 414 -16.60 -19.78 -5.22
C MET A 414 -17.74 -19.03 -4.52
N ASN A 415 -17.50 -17.83 -3.99
CA ASN A 415 -18.39 -17.17 -3.04
C ASN A 415 -19.15 -15.95 -3.57
N CYS A 416 -18.65 -15.31 -4.63
CA CYS A 416 -19.21 -14.04 -5.11
C CYS A 416 -20.11 -14.21 -6.34
N GLN A 417 -21.14 -13.36 -6.44
CA GLN A 417 -21.84 -13.13 -7.71
C GLN A 417 -21.11 -12.08 -8.55
N PRO A 418 -21.19 -12.15 -9.90
CA PRO A 418 -20.75 -11.06 -10.77
C PRO A 418 -21.43 -9.75 -10.34
N PRO A 419 -20.69 -8.64 -10.24
CA PRO A 419 -21.25 -7.37 -9.78
C PRO A 419 -22.39 -6.93 -10.72
N ARG A 420 -23.54 -6.56 -10.15
CA ARG A 420 -24.71 -6.10 -10.93
C ARG A 420 -24.53 -4.70 -11.53
N LYS A 421 -23.55 -3.95 -11.01
CA LYS A 421 -23.15 -2.62 -11.50
C LYS A 421 -21.72 -2.66 -12.01
N VAL A 422 -21.56 -2.38 -13.28
CA VAL A 422 -20.30 -2.28 -13.99
C VAL A 422 -19.77 -0.86 -13.82
N TRP A 423 -18.93 -0.65 -12.80
CA TRP A 423 -18.17 0.59 -12.73
C TRP A 423 -17.20 0.68 -13.92
N LYS A 424 -17.15 1.83 -14.60
CA LYS A 424 -16.26 2.04 -15.76
C LYS A 424 -14.79 1.72 -15.39
N THR A 425 -14.26 0.69 -16.05
CA THR A 425 -12.95 0.05 -15.76
C THR A 425 -11.77 1.02 -15.79
N ALA A 426 -11.70 1.89 -16.79
CA ALA A 426 -10.61 2.86 -16.95
C ALA A 426 -10.65 3.98 -15.90
N GLN A 427 -11.84 4.32 -15.41
CA GLN A 427 -12.02 5.30 -14.34
C GLN A 427 -11.54 4.72 -13.00
N MET A 428 -11.88 3.45 -12.71
CA MET A 428 -11.45 2.76 -11.49
C MET A 428 -9.93 2.59 -11.39
N THR A 429 -9.27 2.15 -12.47
CA THR A 429 -7.79 2.02 -12.45
C THR A 429 -7.10 3.37 -12.24
N THR A 430 -7.68 4.44 -12.79
CA THR A 430 -7.17 5.80 -12.61
C THR A 430 -7.35 6.27 -11.17
N SER A 431 -8.52 6.03 -10.56
CA SER A 431 -8.77 6.32 -9.15
C SER A 431 -7.85 5.55 -8.21
N PHE A 432 -7.56 4.27 -8.50
CA PHE A 432 -6.66 3.46 -7.68
C PHE A 432 -5.22 3.97 -7.75
N MET A 433 -4.72 4.28 -8.96
CA MET A 433 -3.39 4.86 -9.14
C MET A 433 -3.27 6.25 -8.51
N PHE A 434 -4.31 7.08 -8.65
CA PHE A 434 -4.38 8.39 -8.02
C PHE A 434 -4.32 8.27 -6.49
N LEU A 435 -5.11 7.35 -5.91
CA LEU A 435 -5.13 7.13 -4.46
C LEU A 435 -3.82 6.51 -3.95
N LEU A 436 -3.14 5.70 -4.74
CA LEU A 436 -1.81 5.19 -4.39
C LEU A 436 -0.75 6.30 -4.47
N PHE A 437 -0.86 7.23 -5.42
CA PHE A 437 0.12 8.30 -5.60
C PHE A 437 -0.06 9.44 -4.58
N PHE A 438 -1.25 10.05 -4.50
CA PHE A 438 -1.45 11.27 -3.73
C PHE A 438 -1.39 11.07 -2.21
N PRO A 439 -2.34 10.39 -1.55
CA PRO A 439 -2.28 10.26 -0.09
C PRO A 439 -1.22 9.27 0.39
N SER A 440 -0.95 8.21 -0.38
CA SER A 440 -0.04 7.15 0.04
C SER A 440 1.42 7.52 -0.23
N PHE A 441 1.83 7.62 -1.50
CA PHE A 441 3.24 7.82 -1.84
C PHE A 441 3.81 9.16 -1.34
N VAL A 442 3.07 10.27 -1.49
CA VAL A 442 3.50 11.59 -0.95
C VAL A 442 3.61 11.54 0.58
N GLY A 443 2.67 10.88 1.27
CA GLY A 443 2.73 10.70 2.72
C GLY A 443 3.98 9.93 3.16
N VAL A 444 4.38 8.89 2.42
CA VAL A 444 5.62 8.16 2.73
C VAL A 444 6.88 9.00 2.46
N LEU A 445 6.91 9.76 1.36
CA LEU A 445 8.01 10.70 1.11
C LEU A 445 8.16 11.72 2.24
N SER A 446 7.04 12.19 2.82
CA SER A 446 7.04 13.06 4.00
C SER A 446 7.71 12.39 5.20
N VAL A 447 7.24 11.20 5.57
CA VAL A 447 7.77 10.42 6.72
C VAL A 447 9.27 10.15 6.56
N ILE A 448 9.69 9.71 5.37
CA ILE A 448 11.10 9.41 5.09
C ILE A 448 11.94 10.70 5.09
N GLY A 449 11.43 11.79 4.51
CA GLY A 449 12.08 13.09 4.55
C GLY A 449 12.35 13.55 5.98
N VAL A 450 11.35 13.45 6.87
CA VAL A 450 11.50 13.79 8.30
C VAL A 450 12.53 12.88 8.98
N THR A 451 12.49 11.56 8.73
CA THR A 451 13.45 10.61 9.33
C THR A 451 14.90 10.90 8.94
N VAL A 452 15.16 11.11 7.65
CA VAL A 452 16.53 11.27 7.14
C VAL A 452 17.14 12.62 7.54
N TRP A 453 16.30 13.67 7.61
CA TRP A 453 16.78 15.03 7.82
C TRP A 453 16.77 15.50 9.27
N ARG A 454 15.75 15.12 10.05
CA ARG A 454 15.53 15.66 11.41
C ARG A 454 15.89 14.68 12.52
N LEU A 455 15.71 13.38 12.31
CA LEU A 455 15.92 12.41 13.39
C LEU A 455 17.39 12.05 13.52
N LYS A 456 17.82 11.94 14.78
CA LYS A 456 19.17 11.52 15.13
C LYS A 456 19.22 9.98 15.13
N PRO A 457 20.15 9.36 14.38
CA PRO A 457 20.29 7.91 14.39
C PRO A 457 20.78 7.38 15.74
N SER A 458 20.49 6.11 16.03
CA SER A 458 20.96 5.42 17.23
C SER A 458 22.50 5.43 17.36
N LYS A 459 22.99 5.42 18.60
CA LYS A 459 24.45 5.49 18.87
C LYS A 459 25.16 4.16 18.62
N GLU A 460 24.49 3.03 18.85
CA GLU A 460 25.12 1.71 18.90
C GLU A 460 24.94 0.89 17.60
N CYS A 461 23.84 1.11 16.87
CA CYS A 461 23.44 0.26 15.75
C CYS A 461 23.10 0.99 14.44
N GLY A 462 23.14 0.19 13.37
CA GLY A 462 22.84 0.61 12.02
C GLY A 462 23.99 1.34 11.30
N PRO A 463 23.81 1.60 10.00
CA PRO A 463 24.84 2.19 9.14
C PRO A 463 25.21 3.61 9.58
N PHE A 464 24.25 4.42 10.04
CA PHE A 464 24.47 5.83 10.36
C PHE A 464 24.86 6.10 11.82
N ARG A 465 25.30 5.07 12.57
CA ARG A 465 25.67 5.23 13.98
C ARG A 465 26.75 6.30 14.18
N GLY A 466 26.55 7.16 15.18
CA GLY A 466 27.48 8.25 15.53
C GLY A 466 27.30 9.55 14.74
N LEU A 467 26.42 9.59 13.73
CA LEU A 467 26.13 10.82 12.97
C LEU A 467 25.03 11.67 13.64
N ALA A 468 25.02 12.97 13.34
CA ALA A 468 24.00 13.89 13.85
C ALA A 468 22.62 13.67 13.19
N SER A 469 22.61 13.27 11.92
CA SER A 469 21.44 12.87 11.14
C SER A 469 21.89 11.90 10.04
N MET A 470 20.97 11.11 9.48
CA MET A 470 21.30 10.22 8.34
C MET A 470 21.81 11.04 7.15
N TYR A 471 21.24 12.24 6.94
CA TYR A 471 21.68 13.18 5.92
C TYR A 471 23.14 13.65 6.09
N ALA A 472 23.68 13.65 7.32
CA ALA A 472 25.05 14.08 7.56
C ALA A 472 26.07 13.28 6.73
N ALA A 473 25.82 11.98 6.49
CA ALA A 473 26.67 11.14 5.64
C ALA A 473 26.78 11.68 4.19
N VAL A 474 25.67 12.17 3.64
CA VAL A 474 25.64 12.78 2.31
C VAL A 474 26.39 14.12 2.33
N SER A 475 26.18 14.92 3.37
CA SER A 475 26.84 16.22 3.51
C SER A 475 28.37 16.10 3.64
N GLU A 476 28.86 15.07 4.34
CA GLU A 476 30.28 14.80 4.50
C GLU A 476 30.90 14.27 3.20
N TRP A 477 30.22 13.36 2.51
CA TRP A 477 30.65 12.88 1.19
C TRP A 477 30.78 14.02 0.18
N ILE A 478 29.88 15.00 0.22
CA ILE A 478 29.91 16.15 -0.70
C ILE A 478 31.09 17.08 -0.42
N LYS A 479 31.45 17.29 0.86
CA LYS A 479 32.66 18.03 1.23
C LYS A 479 33.93 17.35 0.69
N ILE A 480 33.96 16.02 0.70
CA ILE A 480 35.07 15.25 0.09
C ILE A 480 35.10 15.48 -1.43
N LEU A 481 33.94 15.46 -2.09
CA LEU A 481 33.83 15.69 -3.54
C LEU A 481 34.22 17.10 -3.99
N GLU A 482 34.13 18.10 -3.12
CA GLU A 482 34.52 19.48 -3.40
C GLU A 482 36.03 19.60 -3.69
N ASN A 483 36.83 18.73 -3.08
CA ASN A 483 38.28 18.71 -3.26
C ASN A 483 38.72 18.11 -4.62
N TYR A 484 37.82 17.42 -5.32
CA TYR A 484 38.10 16.79 -6.61
C TYR A 484 37.55 17.64 -7.77
N THR A 485 38.42 18.05 -8.69
CA THR A 485 38.07 18.94 -9.83
C THR A 485 37.05 18.33 -10.80
N ALA A 486 37.04 17.01 -10.98
CA ALA A 486 36.12 16.30 -11.86
C ALA A 486 34.68 16.16 -11.32
N SER A 487 34.46 16.32 -10.00
CA SER A 487 33.15 16.16 -9.34
C SER A 487 32.47 17.48 -8.97
N LYS A 488 33.05 18.62 -9.32
CA LYS A 488 32.50 19.95 -9.02
C LYS A 488 31.07 20.17 -9.56
N TRP A 489 30.72 19.52 -10.67
CA TRP A 489 29.36 19.56 -11.22
C TRP A 489 28.32 18.95 -10.26
N VAL A 490 28.66 17.88 -9.54
CA VAL A 490 27.78 17.26 -8.53
C VAL A 490 27.56 18.19 -7.35
N VAL A 491 28.62 18.83 -6.87
CA VAL A 491 28.55 19.83 -5.79
C VAL A 491 27.71 21.03 -6.21
N SER A 492 27.84 21.49 -7.46
CA SER A 492 27.01 22.57 -8.00
C SER A 492 25.53 22.19 -8.04
N ILE A 493 25.18 20.99 -8.48
CA ILE A 493 23.79 20.50 -8.49
C ILE A 493 23.25 20.42 -7.07
N TYR A 494 24.04 19.90 -6.13
CA TYR A 494 23.67 19.80 -4.72
C TYR A 494 23.39 21.17 -4.08
N ASN A 495 24.27 22.15 -4.29
CA ASN A 495 24.08 23.50 -3.78
C ASN A 495 22.83 24.14 -4.36
N ILE A 496 22.57 23.96 -5.67
CA ILE A 496 21.32 24.44 -6.29
C ILE A 496 20.10 23.76 -5.67
N LEU A 497 20.15 22.44 -5.43
CA LEU A 497 19.02 21.67 -4.91
C LEU A 497 18.64 22.10 -3.48
N ILE A 498 19.61 22.23 -2.58
CA ILE A 498 19.37 22.67 -1.18
C ILE A 498 18.99 24.14 -1.10
N THR A 499 19.64 25.00 -1.88
CA THR A 499 19.38 26.44 -1.85
C THR A 499 18.06 26.79 -2.55
N SER A 500 17.56 25.93 -3.45
CA SER A 500 16.28 26.19 -4.12
C SER A 500 15.09 26.17 -3.14
N GLN A 501 14.14 27.07 -3.40
CA GLN A 501 12.80 27.07 -2.81
C GLN A 501 12.07 25.72 -2.99
N PHE A 502 12.55 24.84 -3.87
CA PHE A 502 12.00 23.50 -4.09
C PHE A 502 12.21 22.57 -2.89
N PHE A 503 13.34 22.68 -2.16
CA PHE A 503 13.54 21.93 -0.90
C PHE A 503 12.62 22.48 0.20
N PHE A 504 12.41 23.79 0.22
CA PHE A 504 11.49 24.46 1.14
C PHE A 504 10.03 24.11 0.85
N ILE A 505 9.62 24.07 -0.43
CA ILE A 505 8.28 23.66 -0.88
C ILE A 505 8.05 22.16 -0.63
N LEU A 506 9.05 21.32 -0.91
CA LEU A 506 8.98 19.89 -0.60
C LEU A 506 8.89 19.68 0.91
N SER A 507 9.57 20.51 1.72
CA SER A 507 9.49 20.46 3.19
C SER A 507 8.20 21.06 3.76
N THR A 508 7.56 22.04 3.10
CA THR A 508 6.29 22.66 3.57
C THR A 508 5.04 21.94 3.08
N LEU A 509 5.12 21.20 1.97
CA LEU A 509 4.06 20.31 1.51
C LEU A 509 4.06 18.97 2.29
N VAL A 510 5.11 18.75 3.09
CA VAL A 510 5.41 17.54 3.89
C VAL A 510 5.22 17.76 5.40
N LEU A 511 5.17 19.02 5.86
CA LEU A 511 4.77 19.43 7.21
C LEU A 511 3.26 19.71 7.26
#